data_AF-A0A8H6XBT9-F1
#
_entry.id   AF-A0A8H6XBT9-F1
#
_cell.length_a   1.000
_cell.length_b   1.000
_cell.length_c   1.000
_cell.angle_alpha   90.00
_cell.angle_beta   90.00
_cell.angle_gamma   90.00
#
_symmetry.space_group_name_H-M   'P 1'
#
loop_
_entity.id
_entity.type
_entity.pdbx_description
1 polymer ?
#
loop_
_entity_poly.entity_id
_entity_poly.type
_entity_poly.pdbx_seq_one_letter_code
_entity_poly.pdbx_strand_id
1 'polypeptide(L)'
;MSTTHSPARFPPTAPPAYDAIRWTNTTPNTNAGVNSGANSRQPRGSNPSSDTTPLLMRRASGSSNNQTARHIYIIFLVSIVFSIIFSIVCLGLLWMQEEGARVRERFYWADLKADQHCLRYGTRVYSARLANVPPQYDPVQACTETAIEINGQKILTPHQCEDRGPSGVFGHWTVNYSEPTCVTYFTGFADKGCISPGSGRRRFESRLWNLQSGDDWRDMCSTTPADFLQTHFDRPDICEHRGIYGVWGMWEFEDRHC
;
A
#
# COMPACT_ATOMS: atom_id res chain seq x y z
N MET A 1 67.20 -23.58 -9.90
CA MET A 1 66.57 -22.86 -8.77
C MET A 1 65.44 -22.04 -9.36
N SER A 2 64.21 -22.54 -9.28
CA SER A 2 63.02 -21.86 -9.82
C SER A 2 62.08 -21.57 -8.65
N THR A 3 61.94 -20.29 -8.32
CA THR A 3 61.04 -19.80 -7.26
C THR A 3 59.64 -19.61 -7.83
N THR A 4 58.72 -20.46 -7.42
CA THR A 4 57.28 -20.33 -7.61
C THR A 4 56.73 -19.25 -6.67
N HIS A 5 56.14 -18.19 -7.21
CA HIS A 5 55.36 -17.22 -6.43
C HIS A 5 53.89 -17.65 -6.43
N SER A 6 53.36 -17.98 -5.25
CA SER A 6 51.93 -18.14 -5.01
C SER A 6 51.26 -16.77 -4.86
N PRO A 7 50.10 -16.51 -5.48
CA PRO A 7 49.35 -15.29 -5.25
C PRO A 7 48.63 -15.35 -3.89
N ALA A 8 48.68 -14.22 -3.18
CA ALA A 8 48.05 -14.03 -1.88
C ALA A 8 46.52 -14.17 -1.95
N ARG A 9 45.97 -14.97 -1.05
CA ARG A 9 44.52 -15.15 -0.86
C ARG A 9 44.02 -14.02 0.03
N PHE A 10 43.36 -13.02 -0.55
CA PHE A 10 42.66 -11.99 0.23
C PHE A 10 41.41 -12.61 0.90
N PRO A 11 41.13 -12.29 2.17
CA PRO A 11 39.91 -12.74 2.83
C PRO A 11 38.68 -12.07 2.20
N PRO A 12 37.51 -12.74 2.19
CA PRO A 12 36.28 -12.14 1.68
C PRO A 12 35.89 -10.95 2.56
N THR A 13 35.81 -9.77 1.94
CA THR A 13 35.19 -8.59 2.54
C THR A 13 33.72 -8.89 2.81
N ALA A 14 33.27 -8.60 4.03
CA ALA A 14 31.85 -8.67 4.39
C ALA A 14 31.01 -7.81 3.42
N PRO A 15 29.79 -8.25 3.06
CA PRO A 15 28.89 -7.42 2.26
C PRO A 15 28.61 -6.10 2.98
N PRO A 16 28.45 -4.98 2.26
CA PRO A 16 28.03 -3.73 2.87
C PRO A 16 26.67 -3.93 3.54
N ALA A 17 26.56 -3.49 4.79
CA ALA A 17 25.28 -3.44 5.49
C ALA A 17 24.35 -2.54 4.68
N TYR A 18 23.24 -3.09 4.20
CA TYR A 18 22.18 -2.34 3.58
C TYR A 18 21.54 -1.47 4.68
N ASP A 19 21.86 -0.18 4.68
CA ASP A 19 21.12 0.79 5.50
C ASP A 19 19.68 0.83 4.99
N ALA A 20 18.76 0.41 5.85
CA ALA A 20 17.34 0.54 5.60
C ALA A 20 17.02 2.01 5.32
N ILE A 21 16.58 2.30 4.10
CA ILE A 21 16.05 3.60 3.71
C ILE A 21 14.91 3.93 4.66
N ARG A 22 15.19 4.82 5.63
CA ARG A 22 14.23 5.36 6.57
C ARG A 22 13.31 6.31 5.79
N TRP A 23 12.18 5.81 5.33
CA TRP A 23 11.08 6.64 4.87
C TRP A 23 10.56 7.44 6.08
N THR A 24 11.04 8.67 6.23
CA THR A 24 10.40 9.64 7.12
C THR A 24 9.07 10.04 6.49
N ASN A 25 7.97 9.67 7.13
CA ASN A 25 6.64 10.14 6.79
C ASN A 25 6.56 11.66 6.92
N THR A 26 6.73 12.37 5.81
CA THR A 26 6.43 13.81 5.73
C THR A 26 4.93 13.98 5.49
N THR A 27 4.14 13.96 6.57
CA THR A 27 2.80 14.55 6.56
C THR A 27 2.93 16.07 6.68
N PRO A 28 2.39 16.88 5.75
CA PRO A 28 2.18 18.29 6.04
C PRO A 28 0.90 18.42 6.86
N ASN A 29 1.06 18.52 8.18
CA ASN A 29 0.02 19.00 9.07
C ASN A 29 0.33 20.47 9.36
N THR A 30 -0.44 21.38 8.78
CA THR A 30 -0.51 22.78 9.22
C THR A 30 -1.96 23.18 9.35
N ASN A 31 -2.50 22.94 10.53
CA ASN A 31 -3.59 23.72 11.10
C ASN A 31 -2.96 24.91 11.85
N ALA A 32 -3.26 26.14 11.41
CA ALA A 32 -3.28 27.33 12.26
C ALA A 32 -3.95 28.50 11.53
N GLY A 33 -4.90 29.17 12.20
CA GLY A 33 -5.34 30.54 11.88
C GLY A 33 -6.70 30.65 11.18
N VAL A 34 -7.84 30.64 11.90
CA VAL A 34 -8.51 31.82 12.50
C VAL A 34 -9.33 32.65 11.50
N ASN A 35 -10.67 32.61 11.67
CA ASN A 35 -11.67 33.71 11.59
C ASN A 35 -13.07 33.06 11.46
N SER A 36 -13.95 33.00 12.47
CA SER A 36 -14.59 34.07 13.26
C SER A 36 -15.30 35.12 12.38
N GLY A 37 -16.62 35.00 12.22
CA GLY A 37 -17.43 35.96 11.46
C GLY A 37 -18.94 35.72 11.51
N ALA A 38 -19.48 35.31 12.65
CA ALA A 38 -20.92 35.36 12.91
C ALA A 38 -21.31 36.81 13.21
N ASN A 39 -22.16 37.40 12.36
CA ASN A 39 -22.65 38.76 12.51
C ASN A 39 -24.17 38.74 12.71
N SER A 40 -24.62 38.92 13.95
CA SER A 40 -25.85 39.68 14.21
C SER A 40 -25.84 40.19 15.64
N ARG A 41 -25.76 41.52 15.71
CA ARG A 41 -25.78 42.37 16.89
C ARG A 41 -27.13 42.29 17.61
N GLN A 42 -27.08 42.12 18.93
CA GLN A 42 -28.04 42.73 19.84
C GLN A 42 -27.86 44.26 19.87
N PRO A 43 -28.88 44.99 20.32
CA PRO A 43 -28.63 45.89 21.42
C PRO A 43 -29.59 45.71 22.61
N ARG A 44 -28.99 45.99 23.77
CA ARG A 44 -29.53 46.07 25.12
C ARG A 44 -30.35 47.37 25.28
N GLY A 45 -31.40 47.32 26.09
CA GLY A 45 -32.40 48.40 26.20
C GLY A 45 -32.07 49.55 27.14
N SER A 46 -33.05 50.47 27.26
CA SER A 46 -33.38 51.30 28.42
C SER A 46 -34.61 52.17 28.12
N ASN A 47 -35.58 52.20 29.03
CA ASN A 47 -36.78 53.07 29.05
C ASN A 47 -36.40 54.58 29.07
N PRO A 48 -37.36 55.51 28.83
CA PRO A 48 -38.23 55.97 29.94
C PRO A 48 -39.71 56.20 29.57
N SER A 49 -40.48 56.25 30.66
CA SER A 49 -41.89 56.54 30.89
C SER A 49 -42.53 57.70 30.11
N SER A 50 -43.83 57.60 29.82
CA SER A 50 -44.88 58.38 30.52
C SER A 50 -46.27 58.18 29.90
N ASP A 51 -47.27 58.20 30.77
CA ASP A 51 -48.72 58.07 30.59
C ASP A 51 -49.34 58.79 29.39
N THR A 52 -50.45 58.27 28.85
CA THR A 52 -51.84 58.71 29.15
C THR A 52 -52.81 58.05 28.16
N THR A 53 -53.88 57.44 28.69
CA THR A 53 -55.08 56.92 27.96
C THR A 53 -55.85 58.08 27.27
N PRO A 54 -56.82 57.87 26.32
CA PRO A 54 -57.90 56.87 26.41
C PRO A 54 -58.43 56.24 25.09
N LEU A 55 -59.09 55.09 25.30
CA LEU A 55 -60.32 54.60 24.64
C LEU A 55 -60.56 54.92 23.16
N LEU A 56 -60.52 53.90 22.31
CA LEU A 56 -61.50 53.75 21.23
C LEU A 56 -61.61 52.28 20.76
N MET A 57 -62.85 51.80 20.74
CA MET A 57 -63.26 50.48 20.28
C MET A 57 -62.67 50.14 18.90
N ARG A 58 -62.14 48.92 18.77
CA ARG A 58 -62.27 48.18 17.51
C ARG A 58 -62.50 46.70 17.79
N ARG A 59 -63.77 46.31 17.66
CA ARG A 59 -64.24 44.94 17.58
C ARG A 59 -63.58 44.29 16.36
N ALA A 60 -62.61 43.40 16.57
CA ALA A 60 -62.07 42.51 15.54
C ALA A 60 -62.35 41.07 15.95
N SER A 61 -63.48 40.58 15.46
CA SER A 61 -63.72 39.21 14.98
C SER A 61 -62.80 38.13 15.56
N GLY A 62 -63.26 37.46 16.61
CA GLY A 62 -62.79 36.12 16.91
C GLY A 62 -63.20 35.17 15.78
N SER A 63 -62.23 34.69 15.01
CA SER A 63 -62.33 33.47 14.20
C SER A 63 -60.94 33.13 13.64
N SER A 64 -60.53 31.86 13.76
CA SER A 64 -59.25 31.28 13.27
C SER A 64 -58.06 31.14 14.26
N ASN A 65 -58.29 30.96 15.56
CA ASN A 65 -57.25 30.43 16.47
C ASN A 65 -57.19 28.89 16.48
N ASN A 66 -58.27 28.21 16.10
CA ASN A 66 -58.31 26.75 16.04
C ASN A 66 -57.70 26.17 14.75
N GLN A 67 -57.60 26.96 13.67
CA GLN A 67 -57.05 26.51 12.39
C GLN A 67 -55.51 26.43 12.46
N THR A 68 -54.86 27.48 12.96
CA THR A 68 -53.40 27.58 13.13
C THR A 68 -52.86 26.61 14.18
N ALA A 69 -53.56 26.45 15.31
CA ALA A 69 -53.19 25.46 16.32
C ALA A 69 -53.25 24.01 15.79
N ARG A 70 -54.25 23.71 14.94
CA ARG A 70 -54.35 22.41 14.25
C ARG A 70 -53.21 22.20 13.24
N HIS A 71 -52.85 23.23 12.47
CA HIS A 71 -51.72 23.13 11.54
C HIS A 71 -50.38 22.93 12.27
N ILE A 72 -50.14 23.63 13.37
CA ILE A 72 -48.94 23.44 14.21
C ILE A 72 -48.89 22.01 14.77
N TYR A 73 -50.02 21.51 15.26
CA TYR A 73 -50.12 20.13 15.77
C TYR A 73 -49.85 19.09 14.68
N ILE A 74 -50.39 19.27 13.48
CA ILE A 74 -50.14 18.36 12.34
C ILE A 74 -48.66 18.39 11.94
N ILE A 75 -48.03 19.56 11.86
CA ILE A 75 -46.60 19.67 11.52
C ILE A 75 -45.74 18.97 12.57
N PHE A 76 -46.07 19.11 13.86
CA PHE A 76 -45.37 18.45 14.95
C PHE A 76 -45.53 16.93 14.93
N LEU A 77 -46.73 16.43 14.60
CA LEU A 77 -46.94 14.99 14.42
C LEU A 77 -46.16 14.45 13.22
N VAL A 78 -46.17 15.17 12.10
CA VAL A 78 -45.42 14.77 10.90
C VAL A 78 -43.92 14.77 11.15
N SER A 79 -43.39 15.75 11.89
CA SER A 79 -41.96 15.79 12.22
C SER A 79 -41.56 14.66 13.16
N ILE A 80 -42.38 14.34 14.18
CA ILE A 80 -42.13 13.19 15.07
C ILE A 80 -42.09 11.89 14.27
N VAL A 81 -43.09 11.66 13.41
CA VAL A 81 -43.16 10.44 12.58
C VAL A 81 -41.94 10.36 11.66
N PHE A 82 -41.55 11.46 11.03
CA PHE A 82 -40.35 11.50 10.18
C PHE A 82 -39.07 11.22 10.98
N SER A 83 -38.90 11.81 12.16
CA SER A 83 -37.75 11.55 13.04
C SER A 83 -37.69 10.11 13.50
N ILE A 84 -38.83 9.47 13.81
CA ILE A 84 -38.89 8.04 14.16
C ILE A 84 -38.49 7.18 12.97
N ILE A 85 -39.05 7.44 11.78
CA ILE A 85 -38.71 6.69 10.55
C ILE A 85 -37.22 6.85 10.23
N PHE A 86 -36.70 8.07 10.26
CA PHE A 86 -35.28 8.34 10.02
C PHE A 86 -34.41 7.64 11.06
N SER A 87 -34.81 7.63 12.34
CA SER A 87 -34.09 6.90 13.39
C SER A 87 -34.09 5.40 13.15
N ILE A 88 -35.21 4.81 12.74
CA ILE A 88 -35.31 3.38 12.42
C ILE A 88 -34.45 3.03 11.20
N VAL A 89 -34.46 3.85 10.15
CA VAL A 89 -33.64 3.66 8.94
C VAL A 89 -32.15 3.82 9.27
N CYS A 90 -31.77 4.85 10.01
CA CYS A 90 -30.40 5.06 10.46
C CYS A 90 -29.93 3.93 11.37
N LEU A 91 -30.76 3.50 12.32
CA LEU A 91 -30.48 2.32 13.14
C LEU A 91 -30.27 1.11 12.24
N GLY A 92 -31.22 0.76 11.36
CA GLY A 92 -31.10 -0.39 10.46
C GLY A 92 -29.84 -0.36 9.60
N LEU A 93 -29.47 0.80 9.06
CA LEU A 93 -28.23 0.99 8.29
C LEU A 93 -26.97 0.81 9.15
N LEU A 94 -26.97 1.34 10.39
CA LEU A 94 -25.88 1.16 11.35
C LEU A 94 -25.73 -0.30 11.78
N TRP A 95 -26.84 -0.98 12.07
CA TRP A 95 -26.87 -2.40 12.43
C TRP A 95 -26.35 -3.28 11.28
N MET A 96 -26.74 -3.00 10.03
CA MET A 96 -26.20 -3.72 8.85
C MET A 96 -24.70 -3.47 8.63
N GLN A 97 -24.21 -2.26 8.92
CA GLN A 97 -22.80 -1.92 8.77
C GLN A 97 -21.92 -2.59 9.83
N GLU A 98 -22.39 -2.68 11.09
CA GLU A 98 -21.67 -3.39 12.17
C GLU A 98 -21.61 -4.91 11.94
N GLU A 99 -22.70 -5.53 11.48
CA GLU A 99 -22.70 -6.98 11.20
C GLU A 99 -21.78 -7.34 10.05
N GLY A 100 -21.75 -6.53 8.98
CA GLY A 100 -20.80 -6.69 7.89
C GLY A 100 -19.35 -6.61 8.36
N ALA A 101 -19.03 -5.69 9.27
CA ALA A 101 -17.68 -5.56 9.83
C ALA A 101 -17.29 -6.77 10.70
N ARG A 102 -18.17 -7.22 11.62
CA ARG A 102 -17.90 -8.37 12.50
C ARG A 102 -17.78 -9.70 11.75
N VAL A 103 -18.47 -9.87 10.62
CA VAL A 103 -18.35 -11.07 9.79
C VAL A 103 -17.05 -11.07 8.98
N ARG A 104 -16.62 -9.91 8.47
CA ARG A 104 -15.33 -9.74 7.78
C ARG A 104 -14.13 -9.97 8.70
N GLU A 105 -14.24 -9.62 9.98
CA GLU A 105 -13.23 -9.96 10.99
C GLU A 105 -13.06 -11.48 11.23
N ARG A 106 -13.97 -12.29 10.69
CA ARG A 106 -13.86 -13.75 10.75
C ARG A 106 -13.23 -14.36 9.51
N PHE A 107 -13.05 -13.60 8.42
CA PHE A 107 -12.30 -14.07 7.26
C PHE A 107 -10.82 -13.96 7.61
N TYR A 108 -10.06 -15.01 7.38
CA TYR A 108 -8.64 -14.97 7.62
C TYR A 108 -7.90 -15.79 6.57
N TRP A 109 -6.64 -15.44 6.37
CA TRP A 109 -5.74 -16.16 5.51
C TRP A 109 -5.16 -17.36 6.25
N ALA A 110 -5.51 -18.55 5.78
CA ALA A 110 -4.94 -19.81 6.24
C ALA A 110 -3.76 -20.22 5.37
N ASP A 111 -2.81 -20.94 5.96
CA ASP A 111 -1.72 -21.61 5.25
C ASP A 111 -0.89 -20.67 4.37
N LEU A 112 -0.50 -19.51 4.91
CA LEU A 112 0.39 -18.58 4.21
C LEU A 112 1.69 -19.30 3.86
N LYS A 113 1.92 -19.45 2.56
CA LYS A 113 3.05 -20.18 2.00
C LYS A 113 3.83 -19.29 1.05
N ALA A 114 5.12 -19.16 1.33
CA ALA A 114 6.07 -18.58 0.41
C ALA A 114 6.36 -19.59 -0.72
N ASP A 115 6.45 -19.12 -1.96
CA ASP A 115 6.80 -19.98 -3.09
C ASP A 115 8.23 -20.51 -2.93
N GLN A 116 8.47 -21.72 -3.44
CA GLN A 116 9.75 -22.40 -3.23
C GLN A 116 10.91 -21.70 -3.95
N HIS A 117 10.59 -21.02 -5.06
CA HIS A 117 11.54 -20.33 -5.91
C HIS A 117 11.32 -18.82 -5.84
N CYS A 118 12.41 -18.07 -6.01
CA CYS A 118 12.34 -16.63 -6.16
C CYS A 118 11.82 -16.28 -7.54
N LEU A 119 10.96 -15.26 -7.62
CA LEU A 119 10.43 -14.80 -8.90
C LEU A 119 11.50 -14.00 -9.66
N ARG A 120 12.24 -13.16 -8.95
CA ARG A 120 13.32 -12.29 -9.46
C ARG A 120 14.09 -11.69 -8.27
N TYR A 121 15.09 -10.84 -8.53
CA TYR A 121 15.85 -10.18 -7.47
C TYR A 121 14.96 -9.55 -6.39
N GLY A 122 15.22 -9.93 -5.14
CA GLY A 122 14.52 -9.46 -3.95
C GLY A 122 13.02 -9.77 -3.91
N THR A 123 12.50 -10.64 -4.78
CA THR A 123 11.07 -10.81 -5.00
C THR A 123 10.63 -12.26 -4.92
N ARG A 124 9.58 -12.53 -4.13
CA ARG A 124 8.95 -13.85 -3.97
C ARG A 124 7.42 -13.75 -4.04
N VAL A 125 6.79 -14.81 -4.55
CA VAL A 125 5.34 -14.94 -4.52
C VAL A 125 4.91 -15.64 -3.23
N TYR A 126 3.85 -15.13 -2.59
CA TYR A 126 3.18 -15.75 -1.46
C TYR A 126 1.78 -16.16 -1.89
N SER A 127 1.29 -17.26 -1.33
CA SER A 127 -0.08 -17.72 -1.53
C SER A 127 -0.70 -18.14 -0.20
N ALA A 128 -1.99 -17.88 -0.03
CA ALA A 128 -2.73 -18.29 1.17
C ALA A 128 -4.19 -18.52 0.80
N ARG A 129 -4.84 -19.44 1.51
CA ARG A 129 -6.25 -19.76 1.30
C ARG A 129 -7.13 -18.84 2.14
N LEU A 130 -8.18 -18.28 1.56
CA LEU A 130 -9.18 -17.55 2.34
C LEU A 130 -10.09 -18.54 3.07
N ALA A 131 -10.12 -18.45 4.39
CA ALA A 131 -10.92 -19.33 5.23
C ALA A 131 -12.14 -18.62 5.82
N ASN A 132 -13.13 -19.44 6.19
CA ASN A 132 -14.31 -19.02 6.95
C ASN A 132 -15.19 -17.99 6.22
N VAL A 133 -15.31 -18.12 4.90
CA VAL A 133 -16.26 -17.35 4.08
C VAL A 133 -17.65 -18.00 4.18
N PRO A 134 -18.65 -17.30 4.73
CA PRO A 134 -20.02 -17.83 4.80
C PRO A 134 -20.65 -17.94 3.41
N PRO A 135 -21.60 -18.87 3.19
CA PRO A 135 -22.20 -19.11 1.87
C PRO A 135 -22.90 -17.91 1.22
N GLN A 136 -23.31 -16.92 2.02
CA GLN A 136 -23.96 -15.71 1.54
C GLN A 136 -23.01 -14.63 0.97
N TYR A 137 -21.69 -14.83 1.07
CA TYR A 137 -20.69 -13.91 0.54
C TYR A 137 -20.03 -14.48 -0.72
N ASP A 138 -19.72 -13.61 -1.67
CA ASP A 138 -18.86 -13.95 -2.80
C ASP A 138 -17.42 -14.14 -2.28
N PRO A 139 -16.84 -15.36 -2.39
CA PRO A 139 -15.51 -15.63 -1.87
C PRO A 139 -14.39 -14.90 -2.65
N VAL A 140 -14.62 -14.56 -3.92
CA VAL A 140 -13.64 -13.78 -4.72
C VAL A 140 -13.65 -12.33 -4.28
N GLN A 141 -14.83 -11.74 -4.07
CA GLN A 141 -14.93 -10.40 -3.49
C GLN A 141 -14.34 -10.35 -2.07
N ALA A 142 -14.61 -11.36 -1.24
CA ALA A 142 -14.00 -11.44 0.09
C ALA A 142 -12.46 -11.49 0.01
N CYS A 143 -11.91 -12.20 -0.97
CA CYS A 143 -10.47 -12.26 -1.20
C CYS A 143 -9.85 -10.89 -1.51
N THR A 144 -10.47 -10.07 -2.35
CA THR A 144 -9.93 -8.75 -2.72
C THR A 144 -9.99 -7.72 -1.59
N GLU A 145 -10.95 -7.87 -0.67
CA GLU A 145 -11.18 -6.95 0.44
C GLU A 145 -10.45 -7.36 1.75
N THR A 146 -9.89 -8.57 1.82
CA THR A 146 -9.24 -9.08 3.06
C THR A 146 -7.75 -8.77 3.08
N ALA A 147 -7.33 -7.92 4.01
CA ALA A 147 -5.92 -7.57 4.21
C ALA A 147 -5.10 -8.71 4.83
N ILE A 148 -3.79 -8.72 4.58
CA ILE A 148 -2.81 -9.64 5.18
C ILE A 148 -1.59 -8.86 5.69
N GLU A 149 -0.82 -9.46 6.61
CA GLU A 149 0.50 -8.98 6.98
C GLU A 149 1.55 -10.00 6.53
N ILE A 150 2.52 -9.56 5.71
CA ILE A 150 3.65 -10.38 5.25
C ILE A 150 4.93 -9.62 5.58
N ASN A 151 5.88 -10.29 6.24
CA ASN A 151 7.17 -9.72 6.65
C ASN A 151 7.03 -8.37 7.43
N GLY A 152 5.98 -8.22 8.25
CA GLY A 152 5.73 -7.02 9.05
C GLY A 152 5.06 -5.86 8.30
N GLN A 153 4.72 -6.04 7.02
CA GLN A 153 4.01 -5.04 6.22
C GLN A 153 2.59 -5.50 5.92
N LYS A 154 1.63 -4.61 6.20
CA LYS A 154 0.21 -4.84 5.90
C LYS A 154 -0.07 -4.56 4.43
N ILE A 155 -0.56 -5.57 3.70
CA ILE A 155 -1.03 -5.46 2.33
C ILE A 155 -2.56 -5.53 2.33
N LEU A 156 -3.21 -4.51 1.79
CA LEU A 156 -4.67 -4.39 1.85
C LEU A 156 -5.40 -5.31 0.87
N THR A 157 -4.80 -5.56 -0.29
CA THR A 157 -5.44 -6.30 -1.38
C THR A 157 -4.41 -7.25 -2.02
N PRO A 158 -4.76 -8.53 -2.25
CA PRO A 158 -3.95 -9.44 -3.03
C PRO A 158 -3.73 -8.94 -4.46
N HIS A 159 -2.62 -9.33 -5.09
CA HIS A 159 -2.40 -9.03 -6.51
C HIS A 159 -3.31 -9.87 -7.42
N GLN A 160 -3.67 -11.06 -6.96
CA GLN A 160 -4.57 -11.97 -7.66
C GLN A 160 -5.38 -12.78 -6.66
N CYS A 161 -6.64 -13.04 -7.00
CA CYS A 161 -7.51 -13.98 -6.32
C CYS A 161 -7.84 -15.12 -7.28
N GLU A 162 -7.53 -16.35 -6.89
CA GLU A 162 -7.74 -17.56 -7.68
C GLU A 162 -8.82 -18.44 -7.02
N ASP A 163 -9.94 -18.65 -7.70
CA ASP A 163 -10.95 -19.61 -7.25
C ASP A 163 -10.59 -21.03 -7.70
N ARG A 164 -10.32 -21.91 -6.72
CA ARG A 164 -9.99 -23.32 -6.93
C ARG A 164 -11.16 -24.25 -6.60
N GLY A 165 -12.39 -23.75 -6.67
CA GLY A 165 -13.63 -24.50 -6.48
C GLY A 165 -13.74 -25.11 -5.08
N PRO A 166 -13.85 -26.44 -4.92
CA PRO A 166 -13.96 -27.08 -3.61
C PRO A 166 -12.78 -26.78 -2.66
N SER A 167 -11.62 -26.40 -3.21
CA SER A 167 -10.45 -26.03 -2.41
C SER A 167 -10.53 -24.60 -1.86
N GLY A 168 -11.54 -23.82 -2.27
CA GLY A 168 -11.73 -22.42 -1.90
C GLY A 168 -10.93 -21.44 -2.75
N VAL A 169 -10.94 -20.17 -2.33
CA VAL A 169 -10.25 -19.07 -3.01
C VAL A 169 -8.88 -18.82 -2.38
N PHE A 170 -7.88 -18.59 -3.22
CA PHE A 170 -6.51 -18.28 -2.82
C PHE A 170 -6.16 -16.84 -3.19
N GLY A 171 -5.51 -16.14 -2.27
CA GLY A 171 -4.86 -14.86 -2.55
C GLY A 171 -3.40 -15.09 -2.93
N HIS A 172 -2.89 -14.28 -3.86
CA HIS A 172 -1.49 -14.26 -4.25
C HIS A 172 -0.89 -12.87 -4.07
N TRP A 173 0.33 -12.81 -3.52
CA TRP A 173 1.07 -11.57 -3.30
C TRP A 173 2.48 -11.67 -3.84
N THR A 174 2.85 -10.74 -4.72
CA THR A 174 4.25 -10.56 -5.12
C THR A 174 4.91 -9.60 -4.14
N VAL A 175 5.80 -10.12 -3.30
CA VAL A 175 6.50 -9.38 -2.25
C VAL A 175 7.92 -9.11 -2.71
N ASN A 176 8.32 -7.84 -2.74
CA ASN A 176 9.63 -7.38 -3.21
C ASN A 176 10.46 -6.70 -2.11
N TYR A 177 10.13 -6.96 -0.85
CA TYR A 177 10.78 -6.39 0.33
C TYR A 177 11.04 -7.46 1.37
N SER A 178 12.12 -7.31 2.13
CA SER A 178 12.48 -8.22 3.22
C SER A 178 12.57 -9.70 2.79
N GLU A 179 13.01 -9.96 1.55
CA GLU A 179 13.23 -11.30 0.98
C GLU A 179 14.73 -11.63 0.85
N PRO A 180 15.48 -11.79 1.95
CA PRO A 180 16.95 -11.94 1.91
C PRO A 180 17.40 -13.16 1.10
N THR A 181 16.59 -14.22 1.06
CA THR A 181 16.90 -15.43 0.28
C THR A 181 16.81 -15.22 -1.23
N CYS A 182 16.11 -14.17 -1.68
CA CYS A 182 15.96 -13.80 -3.09
C CYS A 182 16.92 -12.68 -3.51
N VAL A 183 17.86 -12.27 -2.65
CA VAL A 183 18.84 -11.22 -2.95
C VAL A 183 20.10 -11.85 -3.51
N THR A 184 20.22 -11.88 -4.84
CA THR A 184 21.45 -12.21 -5.56
C THR A 184 22.37 -10.99 -5.65
N TYR A 185 23.66 -11.18 -5.92
CA TYR A 185 24.59 -10.07 -6.04
C TYR A 185 25.77 -10.38 -6.97
N PHE A 186 26.41 -9.31 -7.46
CA PHE A 186 27.63 -9.37 -8.25
C PHE A 186 28.83 -8.87 -7.44
N THR A 187 29.97 -9.55 -7.54
CA THR A 187 31.23 -9.14 -6.90
C THR A 187 32.43 -9.72 -7.63
N GLY A 188 33.58 -9.09 -7.48
CA GLY A 188 34.81 -9.49 -8.17
C GLY A 188 34.77 -9.18 -9.66
N PHE A 189 34.33 -7.98 -10.02
CA PHE A 189 34.23 -7.51 -11.40
C PHE A 189 35.59 -7.61 -12.12
N ALA A 190 35.62 -8.36 -13.22
CA ALA A 190 36.78 -8.54 -14.05
C ALA A 190 36.69 -7.65 -15.29
N ASP A 191 37.70 -6.80 -15.46
CA ASP A 191 37.89 -6.00 -16.66
C ASP A 191 38.38 -6.88 -17.82
N LYS A 192 37.62 -6.91 -18.93
CA LYS A 192 37.94 -7.67 -20.14
C LYS A 192 38.58 -6.84 -21.24
N GLY A 193 38.80 -5.56 -20.99
CA GLY A 193 39.34 -4.63 -21.98
C GLY A 193 38.30 -4.23 -23.02
N CYS A 194 38.80 -3.71 -24.14
CA CYS A 194 37.98 -3.27 -25.26
C CYS A 194 37.28 -4.46 -25.93
N ILE A 195 36.00 -4.28 -26.28
CA ILE A 195 35.23 -5.32 -26.99
C ILE A 195 35.86 -5.61 -28.35
N SER A 196 36.23 -4.54 -29.07
CA SER A 196 37.09 -4.60 -30.25
C SER A 196 37.92 -3.31 -30.38
N PRO A 197 39.05 -3.32 -31.09
CA PRO A 197 39.85 -2.10 -31.29
C PRO A 197 39.05 -1.02 -32.03
N GLY A 198 39.04 0.21 -31.53
CA GLY A 198 38.32 1.35 -32.14
C GLY A 198 36.80 1.34 -31.94
N SER A 199 36.28 0.46 -31.07
CA SER A 199 34.85 0.36 -30.78
C SER A 199 34.34 1.47 -29.87
N GLY A 200 35.22 2.15 -29.15
CA GLY A 200 34.83 3.06 -28.07
C GLY A 200 34.14 2.34 -26.92
N ARG A 201 34.23 1.00 -26.80
CA ARG A 201 33.51 0.22 -25.78
C ARG A 201 34.38 -0.77 -25.03
N ARG A 202 34.24 -0.80 -23.71
CA ARG A 202 34.96 -1.67 -22.77
C ARG A 202 34.01 -2.60 -22.03
N ARG A 203 34.39 -3.86 -21.80
CA ARG A 203 33.54 -4.85 -21.12
C ARG A 203 34.05 -5.20 -19.72
N PHE A 204 33.12 -5.29 -18.78
CA PHE A 204 33.33 -5.90 -17.46
C PHE A 204 32.40 -7.10 -17.31
N GLU A 205 32.84 -8.09 -16.55
CA GLU A 205 32.00 -9.23 -16.19
C GLU A 205 32.12 -9.57 -14.71
N SER A 206 31.05 -10.15 -14.15
CA SER A 206 31.04 -10.67 -12.79
C SER A 206 30.14 -11.88 -12.70
N ARG A 207 30.51 -12.85 -11.85
CA ARG A 207 29.63 -13.97 -11.51
C ARG A 207 28.48 -13.49 -10.61
N LEU A 208 27.30 -14.03 -10.85
CA LEU A 208 26.11 -13.90 -9.99
C LEU A 208 26.21 -14.87 -8.82
N TRP A 209 26.08 -14.36 -7.61
CA TRP A 209 26.13 -15.10 -6.35
C TRP A 209 24.77 -15.14 -5.65
N ASN A 210 24.63 -16.10 -4.72
CA ASN A 210 23.42 -16.37 -3.96
C ASN A 210 22.19 -16.76 -4.81
N LEU A 211 22.41 -17.31 -6.00
CA LEU A 211 21.36 -17.89 -6.82
C LEU A 211 20.90 -19.22 -6.20
N GLN A 212 19.61 -19.35 -5.88
CA GLN A 212 19.11 -20.58 -5.28
C GLN A 212 18.90 -21.66 -6.33
N SER A 213 18.92 -22.92 -5.88
CA SER A 213 18.66 -24.06 -6.76
C SER A 213 17.20 -24.03 -7.23
N GLY A 214 17.01 -24.06 -8.55
CA GLY A 214 15.69 -24.07 -9.18
C GLY A 214 15.10 -22.69 -9.49
N ASP A 215 15.73 -21.61 -9.01
CA ASP A 215 15.36 -20.26 -9.44
C ASP A 215 15.64 -20.07 -10.94
N ASP A 216 14.84 -19.23 -11.60
CA ASP A 216 15.12 -18.84 -12.97
C ASP A 216 16.34 -17.92 -13.01
N TRP A 217 17.47 -18.47 -13.44
CA TRP A 217 18.72 -17.73 -13.50
C TRP A 217 18.67 -16.48 -14.39
N ARG A 218 17.81 -16.46 -15.42
CA ARG A 218 17.68 -15.36 -16.36
C ARG A 218 16.93 -14.22 -15.71
N ASP A 219 15.83 -14.49 -15.02
CA ASP A 219 15.09 -13.48 -14.27
C ASP A 219 15.93 -12.94 -13.12
N MET A 220 16.62 -13.81 -12.38
CA MET A 220 17.51 -13.38 -11.30
C MET A 220 18.66 -12.51 -11.83
N CYS A 221 19.38 -12.96 -12.86
CA CYS A 221 20.52 -12.19 -13.40
C CYS A 221 20.08 -10.84 -13.98
N SER A 222 18.99 -10.81 -14.76
CA SER A 222 18.56 -9.59 -15.48
C SER A 222 17.90 -8.53 -14.59
N THR A 223 17.63 -8.86 -13.32
CA THR A 223 17.02 -7.94 -12.35
C THR A 223 17.92 -7.67 -11.14
N THR A 224 19.10 -8.29 -11.08
CA THR A 224 20.06 -8.06 -10.00
C THR A 224 20.83 -6.77 -10.28
N PRO A 225 20.80 -5.78 -9.36
CA PRO A 225 21.58 -4.57 -9.50
C PRO A 225 23.06 -4.83 -9.21
N ALA A 226 23.91 -3.92 -9.68
CA ALA A 226 25.33 -3.93 -9.43
C ALA A 226 25.83 -2.51 -9.14
N ASP A 227 26.74 -2.39 -8.17
CA ASP A 227 27.41 -1.14 -7.85
C ASP A 227 28.92 -1.34 -8.02
N PHE A 228 29.50 -0.70 -9.04
CA PHE A 228 30.94 -0.72 -9.28
C PHE A 228 31.37 0.50 -10.10
N LEU A 229 32.67 0.84 -10.04
CA LEU A 229 33.20 2.06 -10.66
C LEU A 229 32.42 3.33 -10.26
N GLN A 230 31.96 3.39 -9.00
CA GLN A 230 31.14 4.49 -8.46
C GLN A 230 29.83 4.74 -9.23
N THR A 231 29.33 3.73 -9.94
CA THR A 231 28.11 3.80 -10.74
C THR A 231 27.16 2.69 -10.31
N HIS A 232 25.87 3.04 -10.20
CA HIS A 232 24.78 2.09 -9.95
C HIS A 232 24.22 1.59 -11.29
N PHE A 233 24.02 0.28 -11.39
CA PHE A 233 23.35 -0.38 -12.50
C PHE A 233 22.15 -1.14 -11.99
N ASP A 234 20.98 -0.89 -12.56
CA ASP A 234 19.76 -1.64 -12.24
C ASP A 234 19.87 -3.11 -12.66
N ARG A 235 20.70 -3.40 -13.66
CA ARG A 235 20.92 -4.74 -14.23
C ARG A 235 22.19 -4.81 -15.09
N PRO A 236 22.71 -6.02 -15.39
CA PRO A 236 23.67 -6.24 -16.47
C PRO A 236 23.05 -6.03 -17.86
N ASP A 237 23.89 -5.70 -18.84
CA ASP A 237 23.50 -5.63 -20.26
C ASP A 237 23.26 -7.03 -20.83
N ILE A 238 24.07 -8.00 -20.42
CA ILE A 238 24.03 -9.38 -20.90
C ILE A 238 24.15 -10.35 -19.72
N CYS A 239 23.31 -11.37 -19.73
CA CYS A 239 23.34 -12.49 -18.80
C CYS A 239 23.68 -13.79 -19.52
N GLU A 240 24.64 -14.53 -18.99
CA GLU A 240 25.13 -15.78 -19.58
C GLU A 240 25.27 -16.89 -18.53
N HIS A 241 24.70 -18.06 -18.81
CA HIS A 241 24.88 -19.25 -17.99
C HIS A 241 26.04 -20.09 -18.51
N ARG A 242 27.17 -20.10 -17.79
CA ARG A 242 28.42 -20.79 -18.17
C ARG A 242 28.54 -22.20 -17.57
N GLY A 243 27.43 -22.91 -17.45
CA GLY A 243 27.40 -24.28 -16.92
C GLY A 243 27.86 -24.35 -15.46
N ILE A 244 28.84 -25.21 -15.17
CA ILE A 244 29.40 -25.39 -13.81
C ILE A 244 30.05 -24.12 -13.23
N TYR A 245 30.39 -23.15 -14.08
CA TYR A 245 30.95 -21.87 -13.66
C TYR A 245 29.89 -20.85 -13.22
N GLY A 246 28.61 -21.24 -13.28
CA GLY A 246 27.48 -20.43 -12.85
C GLY A 246 27.06 -19.38 -13.87
N VAL A 247 26.30 -18.41 -13.37
CA VAL A 247 25.69 -17.34 -14.17
C VAL A 247 26.54 -16.09 -14.06
N TRP A 248 26.70 -15.37 -15.16
CA TRP A 248 27.55 -14.19 -15.28
C TRP A 248 26.75 -13.03 -15.85
N GLY A 249 26.90 -11.86 -15.23
CA GLY A 249 26.48 -10.58 -15.74
C GLY A 249 27.63 -9.90 -16.47
N MET A 250 27.33 -9.19 -17.54
CA MET A 250 28.29 -8.39 -18.29
C MET A 250 27.75 -6.98 -18.49
N TRP A 251 28.66 -6.01 -18.43
CA TRP A 251 28.38 -4.59 -18.64
C TRP A 251 29.34 -4.04 -19.69
N GLU A 252 28.83 -3.20 -20.57
CA GLU A 252 29.58 -2.62 -21.67
C GLU A 252 29.53 -1.08 -21.61
N PHE A 253 30.68 -0.49 -21.32
CA PHE A 253 30.87 0.93 -21.11
C PHE A 253 31.38 1.62 -22.34
N GLU A 254 31.06 2.90 -22.49
CA GLU A 254 31.82 3.77 -23.38
C GLU A 254 33.19 4.07 -22.77
N ASP A 255 34.24 3.83 -23.53
CA ASP A 255 35.63 4.17 -23.19
C ASP A 255 36.32 4.64 -24.47
N ARG A 256 36.73 5.91 -24.51
CA ARG A 256 37.40 6.52 -25.68
C ARG A 256 38.82 6.00 -25.93
N HIS A 257 39.38 5.24 -24.98
CA HIS A 257 40.67 4.57 -25.17
C HIS A 257 40.49 3.21 -25.87
N CYS A 258 39.25 2.78 -26.02
CA CYS A 258 38.81 1.81 -27.02
C CYS A 258 38.32 2.56 -28.26
#